data_AF-A0A9D9TIR3-F1
#
_entry.id   AF-A0A9D9TIR3-F1
#
_cell.length_a   1.000
_cell.length_b   1.000
_cell.length_c   1.000
_cell.angle_alpha   90.00
_cell.angle_beta   90.00
_cell.angle_gamma   90.00
#
_symmetry.space_group_name_H-M   'P 1'
#
loop_
_entity.id
_entity.type
_entity.pdbx_description
1 polymer ?
#
loop_
_entity_poly.entity_id
_entity_poly.type
_entity_poly.pdbx_seq_one_letter_code
_entity_poly.pdbx_strand_id
1 'polypeptide(L)'
;MKISKIYSIIVFILLTIVNIKAQNPLITIGKKELSAGHFLTNFRKTYQDDSVSKENKDEFLRKYIEDQLKIASAQAIGLDKQESYLEQLNSIKKELSKTYINESTVIEAMVKEAYERIKQQVNISHIFLKTPFNASASDTMNVYLEAKNIKNRIDKGERFDSLVVKFSQDEKSIKKGGNLGYITCLQTQYPLENAAYQLSKGQISNPIKSSQGYHILKVNDKRDNIGRVKLAHILISNINRSEAETRKSIHLLYDFLKSGESFENVCRNFSDDPQTKTNGGILKNTFWISDLPDTLAQEISSLAINQFSKPIRTKLGWNIFKLIDKKGILSFEEMKSYIEQKILKDPSRNYLIKTKTLAKIKKENEFVEYNAQKQEAFKHFYAIKNKSEEYYNQVIFATKYNKTKASSFYDFVENEQKRLLKTNSMPDWSEQKWYDNFVENTLLKEEEEILEIKYPDYSMMINDYKESILLNEIENKIIYQNIQDSIKIKKYYDQNISNYQLPARVKAKIITSDKSATLEQAKVELAKSPYPTNKRFPDIYFEKNSAELSQDAQKNAKELLVILLRYKDYSVEITGNIDLDENENISNDRIKALVKY
;
A
#
# COMPACT_ATOMS: atom_id res chain seq x y z
N MET A 1 -43.15 6.75 22.50
CA MET A 1 -42.23 7.30 21.47
C MET A 1 -40.83 7.29 22.05
N LYS A 2 -40.03 6.24 21.84
CA LYS A 2 -39.13 5.94 20.71
C LYS A 2 -38.00 6.96 20.52
N ILE A 3 -36.79 6.41 20.26
CA ILE A 3 -35.50 7.03 19.88
C ILE A 3 -34.58 7.29 21.10
N SER A 4 -33.79 6.33 21.62
CA SER A 4 -32.61 5.58 21.12
C SER A 4 -31.30 6.09 21.76
N LYS A 5 -30.90 5.45 22.86
CA LYS A 5 -29.52 5.40 23.34
C LYS A 5 -28.82 4.25 22.60
N ILE A 6 -27.78 4.54 21.83
CA ILE A 6 -26.84 3.55 21.28
C ILE A 6 -25.45 3.99 21.75
N TYR A 7 -24.97 3.38 22.83
CA TYR A 7 -23.56 3.20 23.11
C TYR A 7 -23.42 1.97 24.01
N SER A 8 -22.44 1.14 23.64
CA SER A 8 -21.91 -0.02 24.36
C SER A 8 -22.67 -1.35 24.23
N ILE A 9 -21.84 -2.37 23.96
CA ILE A 9 -22.10 -3.82 23.98
C ILE A 9 -22.71 -4.35 22.67
N ILE A 10 -21.85 -4.76 21.73
CA ILE A 10 -21.94 -5.98 20.88
C ILE A 10 -20.57 -6.12 20.19
N VAL A 11 -19.60 -6.75 20.84
CA VAL A 11 -18.52 -7.56 20.22
C VAL A 11 -18.09 -8.61 21.26
N PHE A 12 -19.07 -9.41 21.72
CA PHE A 12 -18.80 -10.63 22.48
C PHE A 12 -19.91 -11.63 22.12
N ILE A 13 -19.98 -12.01 20.84
CA ILE A 13 -20.72 -13.20 20.45
C ILE A 13 -19.79 -14.37 20.74
N LEU A 14 -20.14 -15.06 21.83
CA LEU A 14 -19.76 -16.40 22.24
C LEU A 14 -19.02 -17.21 21.16
N LEU A 15 -17.69 -17.22 21.26
CA LEU A 15 -16.89 -18.40 20.95
C LEU A 15 -17.13 -19.41 22.09
N THR A 16 -18.30 -20.04 22.10
CA THR A 16 -18.39 -21.37 22.71
C THR A 16 -17.60 -22.31 21.81
N ILE A 17 -16.32 -22.45 22.13
CA ILE A 17 -15.50 -23.58 21.69
C ILE A 17 -16.17 -24.80 22.30
N VAL A 18 -17.11 -25.39 21.56
CA VAL A 18 -17.48 -26.78 21.83
C VAL A 18 -16.21 -27.55 21.52
N ASN A 19 -15.58 -28.06 22.57
CA ASN A 19 -14.49 -29.03 22.51
C ASN A 19 -15.07 -30.33 21.94
N ILE A 20 -15.36 -30.31 20.64
CA ILE A 20 -15.70 -31.51 19.89
C ILE A 20 -14.38 -32.19 19.59
N LYS A 21 -13.98 -33.11 20.48
CA LYS A 21 -13.23 -34.31 20.07
C LYS A 21 -14.15 -35.16 19.19
N ALA A 22 -14.49 -34.67 18.00
CA ALA A 22 -14.95 -35.52 16.91
C ALA A 22 -13.84 -35.56 15.90
N GLN A 23 -13.56 -36.75 15.37
CA GLN A 23 -12.84 -36.90 14.12
C GLN A 23 -13.39 -35.87 13.14
N ASN A 24 -12.54 -34.93 12.71
CA ASN A 24 -12.90 -33.97 11.66
C ASN A 24 -13.40 -34.79 10.46
N PRO A 25 -14.67 -34.71 10.06
CA PRO A 25 -15.13 -35.49 8.92
C PRO A 25 -14.31 -35.06 7.71
N LEU A 26 -13.76 -36.04 7.00
CA LEU A 26 -12.95 -35.80 5.82
C LEU A 26 -13.87 -35.81 4.58
N ILE A 27 -13.74 -34.78 3.76
CA ILE A 27 -14.31 -34.72 2.42
C ILE A 27 -13.26 -35.33 1.49
N THR A 28 -13.65 -36.33 0.71
CA THR A 28 -12.79 -36.94 -0.30
C THR A 28 -13.07 -36.34 -1.67
N ILE A 29 -12.03 -35.78 -2.30
CA ILE A 29 -12.08 -35.30 -3.68
C ILE A 29 -11.01 -36.06 -4.48
N GLY A 30 -11.43 -37.08 -5.21
CA GLY A 30 -10.52 -38.03 -5.85
C GLY A 30 -9.71 -38.82 -4.81
N LYS A 31 -8.38 -38.63 -4.79
CA LYS A 31 -7.47 -39.20 -3.77
C LYS A 31 -7.12 -38.23 -2.64
N LYS A 32 -7.59 -36.98 -2.69
CA LYS A 32 -7.30 -35.95 -1.67
C LYS A 32 -8.34 -36.03 -0.56
N GLU A 33 -7.89 -36.11 0.67
CA GLU A 33 -8.72 -35.96 1.87
C GLU A 33 -8.62 -34.52 2.38
N LEU A 34 -9.76 -33.88 2.62
CA LEU A 34 -9.89 -32.50 3.07
C LEU A 34 -10.66 -32.46 4.38
N SER A 35 -10.24 -31.64 5.33
CA SER A 35 -11.06 -31.41 6.53
C SER A 35 -12.36 -30.68 6.18
N ALA A 36 -13.50 -31.17 6.65
CA ALA A 36 -14.77 -30.45 6.53
C ALA A 36 -14.71 -29.04 7.15
N GLY A 37 -13.88 -28.83 8.19
CA GLY A 37 -13.64 -27.50 8.76
C GLY A 37 -12.96 -26.53 7.80
N HIS A 38 -12.03 -27.03 6.98
CA HIS A 38 -11.38 -26.23 5.94
C HIS A 38 -12.41 -25.82 4.87
N PHE A 39 -13.21 -26.76 4.36
CA PHE A 39 -14.29 -26.47 3.42
C PHE A 39 -15.29 -25.45 3.98
N LEU A 40 -15.76 -25.64 5.21
CA LEU A 40 -16.73 -24.76 5.84
C LEU A 40 -16.20 -23.34 6.04
N THR A 41 -14.88 -23.17 6.25
CA THR A 41 -14.28 -21.83 6.37
C THR A 41 -14.32 -21.11 5.03
N ASN A 42 -13.85 -21.77 3.96
CA ASN A 42 -13.86 -21.19 2.62
C ASN A 42 -15.30 -20.88 2.17
N PHE A 43 -16.23 -21.82 2.41
CA PHE A 43 -17.66 -21.62 2.16
C PHE A 43 -18.23 -20.42 2.93
N ARG A 44 -17.95 -20.29 4.23
CA ARG A 44 -18.46 -19.17 5.05
C ARG A 44 -17.90 -17.83 4.62
N LYS A 45 -16.61 -17.76 4.27
CA LYS A 45 -15.96 -16.53 3.79
C LYS A 45 -16.65 -16.03 2.52
N THR A 46 -16.88 -16.92 1.55
CA THR A 46 -17.57 -16.58 0.29
C THR A 46 -19.07 -16.31 0.47
N TYR A 47 -19.71 -16.91 1.49
CA TYR A 47 -21.12 -16.63 1.84
C TYR A 47 -21.31 -15.26 2.51
N GLN A 48 -20.35 -14.83 3.35
CA GLN A 48 -20.40 -13.51 4.01
C GLN A 48 -20.19 -12.33 3.05
N ASP A 49 -19.52 -12.55 1.92
CA ASP A 49 -19.33 -11.55 0.86
C ASP A 49 -20.51 -11.51 -0.15
N ASP A 50 -21.70 -12.02 0.21
CA ASP A 50 -22.90 -12.19 -0.65
C ASP A 50 -22.65 -12.94 -1.99
N SER A 51 -21.49 -13.57 -2.14
CA SER A 51 -21.07 -14.23 -3.37
C SER A 51 -21.68 -15.63 -3.53
N VAL A 52 -22.24 -16.20 -2.45
CA VAL A 52 -22.98 -17.47 -2.45
C VAL A 52 -24.39 -17.26 -1.90
N SER A 53 -25.42 -17.37 -2.75
CA SER A 53 -26.84 -17.35 -2.40
C SER A 53 -27.41 -18.77 -2.38
N LYS A 54 -28.71 -18.98 -2.11
CA LYS A 54 -29.31 -20.33 -2.18
C LYS A 54 -29.31 -20.88 -3.61
N GLU A 55 -29.32 -19.99 -4.60
CA GLU A 55 -29.47 -20.26 -6.02
C GLU A 55 -28.15 -20.69 -6.70
N ASN A 56 -26.98 -20.36 -6.12
CA ASN A 56 -25.67 -20.65 -6.74
C ASN A 56 -24.76 -21.59 -5.89
N LYS A 57 -25.28 -22.22 -4.82
CA LYS A 57 -24.50 -23.14 -3.97
C LYS A 57 -23.91 -24.31 -4.74
N ASP A 58 -24.66 -24.84 -5.70
CA ASP A 58 -24.21 -25.98 -6.52
C ASP A 58 -23.08 -25.57 -7.46
N GLU A 59 -23.13 -24.35 -8.00
CA GLU A 59 -22.06 -23.79 -8.83
C GLU A 59 -20.79 -23.52 -8.00
N PHE A 60 -20.94 -22.94 -6.80
CA PHE A 60 -19.83 -22.79 -5.87
C PHE A 60 -19.19 -24.14 -5.54
N LEU A 61 -20.00 -25.14 -5.18
CA LEU A 61 -19.50 -26.47 -4.82
C LEU A 61 -18.78 -27.12 -5.99
N ARG A 62 -19.34 -27.03 -7.21
CA ARG A 62 -18.70 -27.51 -8.43
C ARG A 62 -17.33 -26.83 -8.63
N LYS A 63 -17.27 -25.50 -8.58
CA LYS A 63 -16.02 -24.75 -8.78
C LYS A 63 -14.98 -25.09 -7.71
N TYR A 64 -15.40 -25.20 -6.45
CA TYR A 64 -14.53 -25.62 -5.37
C TYR A 64 -13.97 -27.03 -5.62
N ILE A 65 -14.80 -27.99 -6.03
CA ILE A 65 -14.35 -29.34 -6.40
C ILE A 65 -13.35 -29.29 -7.55
N GLU A 66 -13.63 -28.51 -8.60
CA GLU A 66 -12.74 -28.33 -9.75
C GLU A 66 -11.36 -27.77 -9.32
N ASP A 67 -11.33 -26.75 -8.48
CA ASP A 67 -10.06 -26.17 -7.98
C ASP A 67 -9.29 -27.16 -7.10
N GLN A 68 -9.97 -27.92 -6.24
CA GLN A 68 -9.35 -28.96 -5.43
C GLN A 68 -8.76 -30.10 -6.27
N LEU A 69 -9.42 -30.47 -7.37
CA LEU A 69 -8.89 -31.44 -8.34
C LEU A 69 -7.64 -30.90 -9.07
N LYS A 70 -7.63 -29.63 -9.46
CA LYS A 70 -6.46 -28.98 -10.06
C LYS A 70 -5.27 -28.97 -9.08
N ILE A 71 -5.50 -28.62 -7.81
CA ILE A 71 -4.47 -28.64 -6.77
C ILE A 71 -3.92 -30.06 -6.57
N ALA A 72 -4.80 -31.07 -6.50
CA ALA A 72 -4.36 -32.46 -6.39
C ALA A 72 -3.51 -32.90 -7.60
N SER A 73 -3.87 -32.45 -8.81
CA SER A 73 -3.07 -32.67 -10.01
C SER A 73 -1.71 -31.95 -9.95
N ALA A 74 -1.67 -30.72 -9.44
CA ALA A 74 -0.45 -29.95 -9.23
C ALA A 74 0.55 -30.69 -8.32
N GLN A 75 0.05 -31.25 -7.22
CA GLN A 75 0.83 -32.04 -6.27
C GLN A 75 1.29 -33.37 -6.88
N ALA A 76 0.43 -34.05 -7.64
CA ALA A 76 0.76 -35.32 -8.29
C ALA A 76 1.93 -35.21 -9.28
N ILE A 77 2.10 -34.05 -9.93
CA ILE A 77 3.23 -33.77 -10.82
C ILE A 77 4.39 -33.04 -10.13
N GLY A 78 4.33 -32.86 -8.80
CA GLY A 78 5.40 -32.31 -7.98
C GLY A 78 5.59 -30.80 -8.04
N LEU A 79 4.57 -30.01 -8.42
CA LEU A 79 4.67 -28.53 -8.42
C LEU A 79 4.92 -27.97 -7.01
N ASP A 80 4.43 -28.65 -5.98
CA ASP A 80 4.63 -28.35 -4.56
C ASP A 80 6.07 -28.57 -4.06
N LYS A 81 6.93 -29.14 -4.91
CA LYS A 81 8.35 -29.40 -4.61
C LYS A 81 9.30 -28.55 -5.45
N GLN A 82 8.77 -27.74 -6.37
CA GLN A 82 9.59 -26.87 -7.19
C GLN A 82 10.17 -25.73 -6.37
N GLU A 83 11.38 -25.32 -6.73
CA GLU A 83 12.09 -24.22 -6.07
C GLU A 83 11.26 -22.92 -6.11
N SER A 84 10.65 -22.60 -7.25
CA SER A 84 9.76 -21.43 -7.40
C SER A 84 8.59 -21.42 -6.43
N TYR A 85 7.97 -22.58 -6.19
CA TYR A 85 6.87 -22.73 -5.23
C TYR A 85 7.37 -22.51 -3.79
N LEU A 86 8.50 -23.15 -3.44
CA LEU A 86 9.08 -23.04 -2.10
C LEU A 86 9.55 -21.62 -1.80
N GLU A 87 10.16 -20.93 -2.76
CA GLU A 87 10.58 -19.52 -2.63
C GLU A 87 9.38 -18.59 -2.41
N GLN A 88 8.33 -18.72 -3.22
CA GLN A 88 7.11 -17.92 -3.06
C GLN A 88 6.47 -18.16 -1.69
N LEU A 89 6.32 -19.42 -1.29
CA LEU A 89 5.74 -19.79 0.00
C LEU A 89 6.57 -19.26 1.17
N ASN A 90 7.89 -19.39 1.11
CA ASN A 90 8.79 -18.88 2.15
C ASN A 90 8.76 -17.35 2.26
N SER A 91 8.65 -16.65 1.13
CA SER A 91 8.48 -15.19 1.11
C SER A 91 7.20 -14.76 1.82
N ILE A 92 6.08 -15.43 1.52
CA ILE A 92 4.78 -15.16 2.17
C ILE A 92 4.82 -15.48 3.67
N LYS A 93 5.37 -16.65 4.05
CA LYS A 93 5.56 -17.03 5.47
C LYS A 93 6.32 -15.96 6.23
N LYS A 94 7.43 -15.47 5.65
CA LYS A 94 8.28 -14.45 6.25
C LYS A 94 7.58 -13.09 6.36
N GLU A 95 6.71 -12.74 5.42
CA GLU A 95 5.96 -11.49 5.51
C GLU A 95 4.86 -11.57 6.57
N LEU A 96 4.10 -12.67 6.59
CA LEU A 96 3.03 -12.89 7.56
C LEU A 96 3.57 -13.04 8.97
N SER A 97 4.70 -13.73 9.17
CA SER A 97 5.29 -13.99 10.49
C SER A 97 5.54 -12.71 11.28
N LYS A 98 5.88 -11.60 10.61
CA LYS A 98 6.11 -10.29 11.25
C LYS A 98 4.94 -9.83 12.12
N THR A 99 3.71 -10.11 11.70
CA THR A 99 2.50 -9.68 12.43
C THR A 99 2.24 -10.54 13.68
N TYR A 100 2.71 -11.80 13.68
CA TYR A 100 2.49 -12.75 14.76
C TYR A 100 3.65 -12.81 15.76
N ILE A 101 4.87 -12.51 15.29
CA ILE A 101 6.09 -12.53 16.10
C ILE A 101 6.30 -11.20 16.79
N ASN A 102 6.12 -10.08 16.08
CA ASN A 102 6.31 -8.79 16.71
C ASN A 102 5.28 -8.58 17.81
N GLU A 103 5.74 -8.00 18.91
CA GLU A 103 4.86 -7.63 20.01
C GLU A 103 3.96 -6.47 19.53
N SER A 104 2.78 -6.83 19.02
CA SER A 104 1.77 -5.90 18.48
C SER A 104 1.26 -4.94 19.54
N THR A 105 1.19 -5.38 20.80
CA THR A 105 0.78 -4.60 21.96
C THR A 105 1.79 -3.49 22.30
N VAL A 106 3.10 -3.76 22.19
CA VAL A 106 4.19 -2.81 22.35
C VAL A 106 4.21 -1.84 21.18
N ILE A 107 4.05 -2.32 19.96
CA ILE A 107 3.96 -1.46 18.77
C ILE A 107 2.76 -0.52 18.90
N GLU A 108 1.57 -1.03 19.23
CA GLU A 108 0.36 -0.23 19.42
C GLU A 108 0.52 0.81 20.54
N ALA A 109 1.14 0.42 21.66
CA ALA A 109 1.44 1.35 22.75
C ALA A 109 2.40 2.46 22.29
N MET A 110 3.47 2.11 21.56
CA MET A 110 4.40 3.09 21.00
C MET A 110 3.73 3.99 19.95
N VAL A 111 2.81 3.47 19.15
CA VAL A 111 2.07 4.25 18.15
C VAL A 111 1.15 5.27 18.84
N LYS A 112 0.40 4.84 19.86
CA LYS A 112 -0.46 5.73 20.67
C LYS A 112 0.37 6.80 21.39
N GLU A 113 1.46 6.39 22.05
CA GLU A 113 2.38 7.32 22.69
C GLU A 113 2.93 8.35 21.70
N ALA A 114 3.41 7.89 20.54
CA ALA A 114 3.97 8.76 19.53
C ALA A 114 2.93 9.75 19.01
N TYR A 115 1.69 9.31 18.76
CA TYR A 115 0.61 10.20 18.35
C TYR A 115 0.33 11.29 19.37
N GLU A 116 0.22 10.95 20.65
CA GLU A 116 0.02 11.95 21.71
C GLU A 116 1.19 12.93 21.79
N ARG A 117 2.42 12.46 21.65
CA ARG A 117 3.61 13.32 21.65
C ARG A 117 3.71 14.20 20.41
N ILE A 118 3.26 13.76 19.23
CA ILE A 118 3.23 14.58 18.01
C ILE A 118 2.40 15.84 18.21
N LYS A 119 1.39 15.83 19.11
CA LYS A 119 0.58 17.00 19.47
C LYS A 119 1.35 18.10 20.19
N GLN A 120 2.58 17.84 20.61
CA GLN A 120 3.44 18.81 21.28
C GLN A 120 4.78 18.95 20.55
N GLN A 121 5.40 20.12 20.71
CA GLN A 121 6.78 20.38 20.35
C GLN A 121 7.58 20.75 21.60
N VAL A 122 8.82 20.26 21.68
CA VAL A 122 9.72 20.51 22.79
C VAL A 122 10.98 21.18 22.26
N ASN A 123 11.30 22.36 22.79
CA ASN A 123 12.57 23.02 22.49
C ASN A 123 13.66 22.45 23.42
N ILE A 124 14.72 21.90 22.83
CA ILE A 124 15.77 21.24 23.60
C ILE A 124 17.16 21.81 23.29
N SER A 125 18.00 21.86 24.32
CA SER A 125 19.45 21.97 24.18
C SER A 125 20.12 20.70 24.66
N HIS A 126 21.29 20.37 24.13
CA HIS A 126 22.05 19.21 24.59
C HIS A 126 23.55 19.43 24.69
N ILE A 127 24.18 18.62 25.54
CA ILE A 127 25.62 18.34 25.53
C ILE A 127 25.77 16.91 25.05
N PHE A 128 26.49 16.72 23.94
CA PHE A 128 26.72 15.40 23.36
C PHE A 128 28.16 14.95 23.56
N LEU A 129 28.35 13.77 24.14
CA LEU A 129 29.63 13.08 24.23
C LEU A 129 29.58 11.81 23.39
N LYS A 130 30.44 11.74 22.38
CA LYS A 130 30.50 10.67 21.38
C LYS A 130 31.17 9.43 21.96
N THR A 131 30.59 8.27 21.71
CA THR A 131 31.26 6.97 21.91
C THR A 131 31.75 6.42 20.56
N PRO A 132 32.91 5.75 20.52
CA PRO A 132 33.34 5.00 19.35
C PRO A 132 32.26 4.00 18.87
N PHE A 133 32.20 3.76 17.57
CA PHE A 133 31.22 2.84 16.97
C PHE A 133 31.33 1.40 17.51
N ASN A 134 32.54 1.00 17.91
CA ASN A 134 32.85 -0.28 18.56
C ASN A 134 33.44 -0.06 19.97
N ALA A 135 32.88 0.90 20.73
CA ALA A 135 33.38 1.20 22.07
C ALA A 135 33.36 -0.05 22.95
N SER A 136 34.49 -0.36 23.58
CA SER A 136 34.51 -1.38 24.63
C SER A 136 33.60 -0.97 25.80
N ALA A 137 33.29 -1.92 26.68
CA ALA A 137 32.58 -1.60 27.92
C ALA A 137 33.32 -0.53 28.74
N SER A 138 34.66 -0.57 28.72
CA SER A 138 35.53 0.41 29.37
C SER A 138 35.42 1.79 28.72
N ASP A 139 35.50 1.88 27.39
CA ASP A 139 35.38 3.16 26.65
C ASP A 139 34.00 3.80 26.90
N THR A 140 32.95 2.98 26.89
CA THR A 140 31.59 3.42 27.16
C THR A 140 31.44 3.91 28.62
N MET A 141 32.13 3.28 29.57
CA MET A 141 32.11 3.68 30.98
C MET A 141 32.80 5.03 31.19
N ASN A 142 33.94 5.25 30.54
CA ASN A 142 34.69 6.51 30.66
C ASN A 142 33.84 7.71 30.19
N VAL A 143 33.20 7.59 29.03
CA VAL A 143 32.30 8.65 28.51
C VAL A 143 31.09 8.85 29.42
N TYR A 144 30.54 7.78 30.02
CA TYR A 144 29.48 7.90 31.00
C TYR A 144 29.91 8.67 32.26
N LEU A 145 31.10 8.36 32.80
CA LEU A 145 31.64 9.05 33.98
C LEU A 145 31.88 10.53 33.69
N GLU A 146 32.35 10.88 32.50
CA GLU A 146 32.47 12.27 32.05
C GLU A 146 31.10 12.96 31.98
N ALA A 147 30.11 12.34 31.36
CA ALA A 147 28.74 12.86 31.32
C ALA A 147 28.18 13.10 32.75
N LYS A 148 28.44 12.16 33.67
CA LYS A 148 28.02 12.26 35.06
C LYS A 148 28.73 13.42 35.78
N ASN A 149 30.01 13.63 35.52
CA ASN A 149 30.76 14.77 36.06
C ASN A 149 30.20 16.10 35.55
N ILE A 150 29.92 16.23 34.26
CA ILE A 150 29.29 17.42 33.68
C ILE A 150 27.94 17.69 34.35
N LYS A 151 27.09 16.66 34.52
CA LYS A 151 25.81 16.79 35.22
C LYS A 151 25.98 17.28 36.66
N ASN A 152 26.95 16.75 37.40
CA ASN A 152 27.25 17.21 38.76
C ASN A 152 27.67 18.69 38.81
N ARG A 153 28.38 19.19 37.79
CA ARG A 153 28.78 20.60 37.70
C ARG A 153 27.58 21.51 37.43
N ILE A 154 26.67 21.07 36.57
CA ILE A 154 25.37 21.73 36.35
C ILE A 154 24.59 21.82 37.66
N ASP A 155 24.52 20.72 38.41
CA ASP A 155 23.79 20.68 39.69
C ASP A 155 24.41 21.57 40.77
N LYS A 156 25.71 21.87 40.66
CA LYS A 156 26.43 22.84 41.50
C LYS A 156 26.27 24.29 41.03
N GLY A 157 25.47 24.55 39.99
CA GLY A 157 25.13 25.89 39.51
C GLY A 157 25.99 26.39 38.35
N GLU A 158 26.87 25.57 37.78
CA GLU A 158 27.64 25.97 36.59
C GLU A 158 26.71 26.08 35.36
N ARG A 159 26.90 27.11 34.54
CA ARG A 159 25.96 27.40 33.45
C ARG A 159 26.04 26.35 32.34
N PHE A 160 24.87 25.86 31.91
CA PHE A 160 24.75 24.83 30.89
C PHE A 160 25.39 25.22 29.55
N ASP A 161 25.19 26.46 29.09
CA ASP A 161 25.76 26.98 27.84
C ASP A 161 27.29 27.02 27.86
N SER A 162 27.91 27.36 28.99
CA SER A 162 29.36 27.30 29.16
C SER A 162 29.88 25.86 29.08
N LEU A 163 29.16 24.89 29.64
CA LEU A 163 29.51 23.47 29.58
C LEU A 163 29.33 22.89 28.18
N VAL A 164 28.33 23.33 27.41
CA VAL A 164 28.19 22.98 25.99
C VAL A 164 29.46 23.38 25.23
N VAL A 165 29.89 24.64 25.35
CA VAL A 165 31.06 25.14 24.61
C VAL A 165 32.33 24.36 24.96
N LYS A 166 32.46 23.93 26.22
CA LYS A 166 33.65 23.24 26.71
C LYS A 166 33.69 21.75 26.37
N PHE A 167 32.55 21.06 26.40
CA PHE A 167 32.51 19.59 26.37
C PHE A 167 31.69 18.99 25.24
N SER A 168 30.73 19.71 24.66
CA SER A 168 29.88 19.12 23.63
C SER A 168 30.68 18.84 22.37
N GLN A 169 30.49 17.66 21.79
CA GLN A 169 31.08 17.21 20.54
C GLN A 169 30.09 17.32 19.36
N ASP A 170 28.96 18.01 19.55
CA ASP A 170 28.05 18.40 18.47
C ASP A 170 28.38 19.81 17.94
N GLU A 171 29.29 19.88 16.98
CA GLU A 171 29.80 21.12 16.38
C GLU A 171 28.69 22.06 15.86
N LYS A 172 27.55 21.51 15.43
CA LYS A 172 26.46 22.29 14.84
C LYS A 172 25.68 23.10 15.87
N SER A 173 25.58 22.59 17.10
CA SER A 173 24.79 23.23 18.17
C SER A 173 25.64 24.02 19.16
N ILE A 174 26.96 23.80 19.24
CA ILE A 174 27.87 24.53 20.15
C ILE A 174 27.69 26.05 20.02
N LYS A 175 27.69 26.59 18.80
CA LYS A 175 27.53 28.04 18.54
C LYS A 175 26.17 28.60 18.98
N LYS A 176 25.19 27.73 19.27
CA LYS A 176 23.84 28.07 19.72
C LYS A 176 23.61 27.68 21.18
N GLY A 177 24.67 27.45 21.96
CA GLY A 177 24.56 26.99 23.35
C GLY A 177 23.91 25.62 23.47
N GLY A 178 24.11 24.76 22.47
CA GLY A 178 23.60 23.39 22.42
C GLY A 178 22.16 23.30 21.93
N ASN A 179 21.53 24.43 21.57
CA ASN A 179 20.13 24.50 21.18
C ASN A 179 19.88 23.84 19.82
N LEU A 180 19.01 22.82 19.82
CA LEU A 180 18.56 22.09 18.63
C LEU A 180 17.24 22.62 18.07
N GLY A 181 16.61 23.58 18.75
CA GLY A 181 15.31 24.13 18.38
C GLY A 181 14.15 23.25 18.88
N TYR A 182 12.97 23.52 18.34
CA TYR A 182 11.78 22.72 18.60
C TYR A 182 11.83 21.41 17.82
N ILE A 183 11.73 20.29 18.54
CA ILE A 183 11.54 18.96 17.98
C ILE A 183 10.12 18.47 18.23
N THR A 184 9.65 17.55 17.40
CA THR A 184 8.46 16.72 17.66
C THR A 184 8.85 15.23 17.72
N CYS A 185 7.91 14.37 18.10
CA CYS A 185 8.11 12.94 18.19
C CYS A 185 8.54 12.34 16.84
N LEU A 186 9.31 11.25 16.86
CA LEU A 186 9.89 10.55 15.71
C LEU A 186 11.01 11.32 14.97
N GLN A 187 11.51 12.44 15.54
CA GLN A 187 12.62 13.22 14.96
C GLN A 187 13.98 12.94 15.60
N THR A 188 14.01 12.35 16.80
CA THR A 188 15.23 12.00 17.53
C THR A 188 15.21 10.54 17.97
N GLN A 189 16.37 10.03 18.43
CA GLN A 189 16.43 8.68 18.99
C GLN A 189 15.50 8.56 20.20
N TYR A 190 14.84 7.42 20.36
CA TYR A 190 13.78 7.24 21.35
C TYR A 190 14.20 7.54 22.81
N PRO A 191 15.42 7.21 23.29
CA PRO A 191 15.85 7.60 24.64
C PRO A 191 15.91 9.12 24.85
N LEU A 192 16.35 9.87 23.84
CA LEU A 192 16.41 11.34 23.87
C LEU A 192 15.00 11.93 23.83
N GLU A 193 14.15 11.40 22.97
CA GLU A 193 12.76 11.79 22.89
C GLU A 193 12.06 11.58 24.24
N ASN A 194 12.17 10.39 24.84
CA ASN A 194 11.59 10.09 26.15
C ASN A 194 11.99 11.12 27.21
N ALA A 195 13.28 11.46 27.29
CA ALA A 195 13.74 12.49 28.23
C ALA A 195 13.13 13.87 27.92
N ALA A 196 13.09 14.29 26.66
CA ALA A 196 12.53 15.58 26.26
C ALA A 196 11.04 15.71 26.64
N TYR A 197 10.24 14.65 26.46
CA TYR A 197 8.82 14.68 26.79
C TYR A 197 8.53 14.49 28.29
N GLN A 198 9.38 13.75 29.02
CA GLN A 198 9.22 13.54 30.47
C GLN A 198 9.65 14.73 31.32
N LEU A 199 10.68 15.47 30.91
CA LEU A 199 11.21 16.60 31.68
C LEU A 199 10.31 17.83 31.59
N SER A 200 10.21 18.59 32.68
CA SER A 200 9.52 19.88 32.71
C SER A 200 10.37 20.99 32.08
N LYS A 201 9.74 22.10 31.69
CA LYS A 201 10.45 23.29 31.20
C LYS A 201 11.51 23.74 32.20
N GLY A 202 12.73 23.98 31.70
CA GLY A 202 13.90 24.36 32.48
C GLY A 202 14.70 23.20 33.07
N GLN A 203 14.16 21.98 33.11
CA GLN A 203 14.86 20.82 33.70
C GLN A 203 15.96 20.27 32.79
N ILE A 204 16.95 19.66 33.43
CA ILE A 204 18.12 19.04 32.80
C ILE A 204 18.16 17.55 33.16
N SER A 205 18.33 16.69 32.15
CA SER A 205 18.35 15.24 32.28
C SER A 205 19.59 14.74 33.02
N ASN A 206 19.51 13.51 33.55
CA ASN A 206 20.70 12.70 33.77
C ASN A 206 21.34 12.29 32.42
N PRO A 207 22.57 11.77 32.39
CA PRO A 207 23.15 11.24 31.16
C PRO A 207 22.28 10.18 30.49
N ILE A 208 21.91 10.40 29.23
CA ILE A 208 21.08 9.53 28.41
C ILE A 208 21.98 8.80 27.42
N LYS A 209 21.93 7.45 27.43
CA LYS A 209 22.65 6.64 26.46
C LYS A 209 21.89 6.59 25.13
N SER A 210 22.61 6.80 24.03
CA SER A 210 22.16 6.65 22.65
C SER A 210 23.11 5.73 21.87
N SER A 211 22.78 5.39 20.63
CA SER A 211 23.69 4.60 19.78
C SER A 211 25.00 5.31 19.41
N GLN A 212 25.05 6.63 19.59
CA GLN A 212 26.21 7.46 19.22
C GLN A 212 27.01 7.94 20.44
N GLY A 213 26.49 7.75 21.65
CA GLY A 213 27.16 8.13 22.90
C GLY A 213 26.20 8.59 23.98
N TYR A 214 26.63 9.53 24.81
CA TYR A 214 25.85 10.05 25.93
C TYR A 214 25.41 11.49 25.69
N HIS A 215 24.21 11.80 26.18
CA HIS A 215 23.60 13.11 26.02
C HIS A 215 23.13 13.64 27.37
N ILE A 216 23.32 14.94 27.61
CA ILE A 216 22.68 15.65 28.71
C ILE A 216 21.76 16.68 28.09
N LEU A 217 20.46 16.51 28.29
CA LEU A 217 19.42 17.29 27.62
C LEU A 217 18.83 18.31 28.58
N LYS A 218 18.62 19.54 28.10
CA LYS A 218 17.87 20.60 28.78
C LYS A 218 16.61 20.89 28.00
N VAL A 219 15.45 20.90 28.66
CA VAL A 219 14.20 21.36 28.05
C VAL A 219 14.11 22.87 28.21
N ASN A 220 14.18 23.62 27.11
CA ASN A 220 14.10 25.08 27.13
C ASN A 220 12.65 25.55 27.14
N ASP A 221 11.78 24.88 26.38
CA ASP A 221 10.37 25.24 26.26
C ASP A 221 9.51 24.07 25.76
N LYS A 222 8.19 24.19 25.94
CA LYS A 222 7.18 23.26 25.41
C LYS A 222 6.00 24.05 24.87
N ARG A 223 5.47 23.63 23.71
CA ARG A 223 4.29 24.25 23.09
C ARG A 223 3.48 23.24 22.30
N ASP A 224 2.22 23.55 22.02
CA ASP A 224 1.37 22.70 21.19
C ASP A 224 1.87 22.68 19.74
N ASN A 225 1.80 21.52 19.11
CA ASN A 225 2.07 21.35 17.70
C ASN A 225 0.79 21.61 16.90
N ILE A 226 0.72 22.81 16.35
CA ILE A 226 -0.42 23.27 15.57
C ILE A 226 -0.34 22.92 14.08
N GLY A 227 0.64 22.09 13.70
CA GLY A 227 0.75 21.52 12.36
C GLY A 227 1.34 22.48 11.32
N ARG A 228 0.73 22.46 10.14
CA ARG A 228 1.17 23.21 8.96
C ARG A 228 0.26 24.39 8.69
N VAL A 229 0.86 25.49 8.23
CA VAL A 229 0.14 26.69 7.83
C VAL A 229 0.49 27.14 6.43
N LYS A 230 -0.54 27.60 5.72
CA LYS A 230 -0.41 28.35 4.48
C LYS A 230 -0.51 29.82 4.83
N LEU A 231 0.46 30.61 4.39
CA LEU A 231 0.54 32.03 4.70
C LEU A 231 0.55 32.86 3.42
N ALA A 232 0.04 34.08 3.51
CA ALA A 232 0.32 35.16 2.59
C ALA A 232 1.09 36.26 3.33
N HIS A 233 1.84 37.09 2.62
CA HIS A 233 2.57 38.20 3.24
C HIS A 233 2.54 39.50 2.43
N ILE A 234 2.76 40.61 3.13
CA ILE A 234 3.08 41.91 2.57
C ILE A 234 4.46 42.26 3.11
N LEU A 235 5.46 42.32 2.23
CA LEU A 235 6.84 42.66 2.58
C LEU A 235 7.08 44.14 2.26
N ILE A 236 7.61 44.90 3.21
CA ILE A 236 8.30 46.16 2.92
C ILE A 236 9.79 45.93 3.19
N SER A 237 10.58 46.01 2.14
CA SER A 237 12.00 45.69 2.14
C SER A 237 12.82 46.83 2.71
N ASN A 238 13.87 46.48 3.48
CA ASN A 238 14.90 47.43 3.91
C ASN A 238 15.89 47.78 2.78
N ILE A 239 15.76 47.18 1.59
CA ILE A 239 16.61 47.50 0.45
C ILE A 239 16.28 48.93 0.00
N ASN A 240 17.30 49.80 0.00
CA ASN A 240 17.20 51.22 -0.38
C ASN A 240 16.26 52.08 0.49
N ARG A 241 15.94 51.63 1.71
CA ARG A 241 15.15 52.39 2.69
C ARG A 241 15.77 52.29 4.07
N SER A 242 15.65 53.34 4.88
CA SER A 242 16.03 53.23 6.29
C SER A 242 15.07 52.31 7.05
N GLU A 243 15.54 51.76 8.17
CA GLU A 243 14.69 50.92 9.02
C GLU A 243 13.49 51.72 9.57
N ALA A 244 13.69 53.00 9.88
CA ALA A 244 12.63 53.88 10.38
C ALA A 244 11.52 54.09 9.34
N GLU A 245 11.88 54.32 8.07
CA GLU A 245 10.93 54.47 6.97
C GLU A 245 10.19 53.16 6.70
N THR A 246 10.92 52.05 6.62
CA THR A 246 10.33 50.71 6.39
C THR A 246 9.33 50.36 7.49
N ARG A 247 9.69 50.63 8.75
CA ARG A 247 8.80 50.42 9.89
C ARG A 247 7.57 51.32 9.83
N LYS A 248 7.72 52.60 9.47
CA LYS A 248 6.59 53.52 9.36
C LYS A 248 5.61 53.08 8.26
N SER A 249 6.14 52.70 7.10
CA SER A 249 5.34 52.25 5.95
C SER A 249 4.53 50.99 6.27
N ILE A 250 5.15 49.96 6.85
CA ILE A 250 4.40 48.72 7.17
C ILE A 250 3.29 48.97 8.21
N HIS A 251 3.49 49.90 9.17
CA HIS A 251 2.47 50.21 10.16
C HIS A 251 1.30 50.97 9.53
N LEU A 252 1.56 51.87 8.58
CA LEU A 252 0.51 52.52 7.80
C LEU A 252 -0.31 51.50 7.01
N LEU A 253 0.35 50.52 6.36
CA LEU A 253 -0.37 49.44 5.66
C LEU A 253 -1.19 48.57 6.63
N TYR A 254 -0.66 48.32 7.83
CA TYR A 254 -1.39 47.61 8.87
C TYR A 254 -2.65 48.36 9.32
N ASP A 255 -2.59 49.69 9.41
CA ASP A 255 -3.75 50.52 9.74
C ASP A 255 -4.80 50.51 8.61
N PHE A 256 -4.38 50.50 7.33
CA PHE A 256 -5.31 50.31 6.21
C PHE A 256 -6.01 48.95 6.26
N LEU A 257 -5.28 47.89 6.58
CA LEU A 257 -5.90 46.56 6.75
C LEU A 257 -6.91 46.56 7.90
N LYS A 258 -6.62 47.25 9.00
CA LYS A 258 -7.56 47.40 10.13
C LYS A 258 -8.80 48.21 9.78
N SER A 259 -8.71 49.19 8.88
CA SER A 259 -9.88 49.95 8.40
C SER A 259 -10.75 49.17 7.41
N GLY A 260 -10.41 47.91 7.10
CA GLY A 260 -11.22 47.01 6.28
C GLY A 260 -10.74 46.85 4.84
N GLU A 261 -9.59 47.40 4.48
CA GLU A 261 -9.02 47.20 3.14
C GLU A 261 -8.63 45.73 2.90
N SER A 262 -8.81 45.27 1.65
CA SER A 262 -8.45 43.90 1.26
C SER A 262 -6.94 43.69 1.34
N PHE A 263 -6.53 42.62 2.02
CA PHE A 263 -5.12 42.20 2.11
C PHE A 263 -4.47 42.04 0.73
N GLU A 264 -5.22 41.45 -0.21
CA GLU A 264 -4.77 41.19 -1.57
C GLU A 264 -4.52 42.49 -2.34
N ASN A 265 -5.39 43.49 -2.16
CA ASN A 265 -5.23 44.81 -2.77
C ASN A 265 -4.04 45.58 -2.18
N VAL A 266 -3.92 45.59 -0.85
CA VAL A 266 -2.77 46.23 -0.19
C VAL A 266 -1.47 45.54 -0.61
N CYS A 267 -1.45 44.22 -0.69
CA CYS A 267 -0.29 43.47 -1.18
C CYS A 267 0.07 43.84 -2.62
N ARG A 268 -0.91 43.79 -3.54
CA ARG A 268 -0.70 44.06 -4.96
C ARG A 268 -0.17 45.46 -5.23
N ASN A 269 -0.57 46.45 -4.44
CA ASN A 269 -0.13 47.82 -4.61
C ASN A 269 1.23 48.08 -3.92
N PHE A 270 1.41 47.59 -2.69
CA PHE A 270 2.48 48.08 -1.82
C PHE A 270 3.55 47.06 -1.45
N SER A 271 3.33 45.75 -1.64
CA SER A 271 4.37 44.75 -1.32
C SER A 271 5.59 44.93 -2.22
N ASP A 272 6.78 44.79 -1.65
CA ASP A 272 8.07 44.79 -2.34
C ASP A 272 8.53 43.37 -2.74
N ASP A 273 7.76 42.32 -2.43
CA ASP A 273 8.07 40.96 -2.88
C ASP A 273 7.51 40.70 -4.30
N PRO A 274 8.35 40.72 -5.36
CA PRO A 274 7.87 40.55 -6.72
C PRO A 274 7.29 39.16 -6.99
N GLN A 275 7.67 38.13 -6.21
CA GLN A 275 7.23 36.75 -6.45
C GLN A 275 5.78 36.52 -6.02
N THR A 276 5.31 37.25 -5.01
CA THR A 276 3.99 37.03 -4.41
C THR A 276 3.04 38.21 -4.57
N LYS A 277 3.55 39.42 -4.86
CA LYS A 277 2.77 40.65 -5.04
C LYS A 277 1.57 40.49 -5.98
N THR A 278 1.74 39.80 -7.11
CA THR A 278 0.68 39.61 -8.11
C THR A 278 -0.38 38.59 -7.68
N ASN A 279 -0.04 37.66 -6.77
CA ASN A 279 -0.91 36.61 -6.25
C ASN A 279 -1.40 36.90 -4.82
N GLY A 280 -1.62 38.18 -4.49
CA GLY A 280 -2.14 38.61 -3.19
C GLY A 280 -1.23 38.25 -2.00
N GLY A 281 0.07 38.06 -2.25
CA GLY A 281 1.05 37.76 -1.22
C GLY A 281 1.16 36.28 -0.84
N ILE A 282 0.38 35.39 -1.47
CA ILE A 282 0.33 33.97 -1.08
C ILE A 282 1.69 33.30 -1.33
N LEU A 283 2.30 32.79 -0.26
CA LEU A 283 3.57 32.06 -0.33
C LEU A 283 3.36 30.70 -0.99
N LYS A 284 4.27 30.30 -1.89
CA LYS A 284 4.17 29.03 -2.64
C LYS A 284 4.10 27.81 -1.72
N ASN A 285 4.90 27.79 -0.67
CA ASN A 285 5.03 26.65 0.23
C ASN A 285 4.01 26.69 1.37
N THR A 286 3.79 25.53 1.98
CA THR A 286 3.15 25.42 3.29
C THR A 286 4.27 25.20 4.30
N PHE A 287 4.18 25.82 5.47
CA PHE A 287 5.24 25.80 6.46
C PHE A 287 4.80 25.00 7.68
N TRP A 288 5.69 24.21 8.26
CA TRP A 288 5.48 23.81 9.64
C TRP A 288 5.65 25.02 10.54
N ILE A 289 4.81 25.14 11.56
CA ILE A 289 4.97 26.25 12.52
C ILE A 289 6.29 26.15 13.29
N SER A 290 6.90 24.95 13.39
CA SER A 290 8.27 24.77 13.91
C SER A 290 9.33 25.51 13.13
N ASP A 291 9.13 25.67 11.83
CA ASP A 291 10.16 26.19 10.93
C ASP A 291 10.10 27.72 10.83
N LEU A 292 9.03 28.32 11.40
CA LEU A 292 8.86 29.77 11.45
C LEU A 292 9.69 30.34 12.62
N PRO A 293 10.23 31.58 12.47
CA PRO A 293 10.81 32.31 13.58
C PRO A 293 9.84 32.40 14.76
N ASP A 294 10.33 32.31 16.00
CA ASP A 294 9.49 32.19 17.20
C ASP A 294 8.43 33.31 17.33
N THR A 295 8.80 34.55 17.00
CA THR A 295 7.88 35.69 17.02
C THR A 295 6.72 35.53 16.03
N LEU A 296 7.00 35.03 14.84
CA LEU A 296 5.99 34.74 13.82
C LEU A 296 5.16 33.53 14.21
N ALA A 297 5.79 32.45 14.69
CA ALA A 297 5.11 31.25 15.12
C ALA A 297 4.07 31.56 16.20
N GLN A 298 4.43 32.34 17.22
CA GLN A 298 3.53 32.74 18.31
C GLN A 298 2.33 33.54 17.79
N GLU A 299 2.58 34.53 16.94
CA GLU A 299 1.52 35.38 16.39
C GLU A 299 0.57 34.55 15.52
N ILE A 300 1.08 33.77 14.56
CA ILE A 300 0.28 32.89 13.69
C ILE A 300 -0.51 31.84 14.48
N SER A 301 0.04 31.34 15.60
CA SER A 301 -0.64 30.35 16.44
C SER A 301 -2.00 30.83 16.93
N SER A 302 -2.09 32.14 17.22
CA SER A 302 -3.27 32.79 17.79
C SER A 302 -4.29 33.27 16.75
N LEU A 303 -3.91 33.34 15.47
CA LEU A 303 -4.77 33.86 14.41
C LEU A 303 -5.82 32.84 13.96
N ALA A 304 -7.03 33.33 13.68
CA ALA A 304 -8.02 32.58 12.92
C ALA A 304 -7.70 32.62 11.41
N ILE A 305 -8.25 31.67 10.65
CA ILE A 305 -8.12 31.65 9.19
C ILE A 305 -8.64 32.99 8.62
N ASN A 306 -7.92 33.52 7.64
CA ASN A 306 -8.08 34.82 6.99
C ASN A 306 -7.73 36.05 7.82
N GLN A 307 -7.28 35.91 9.08
CA GLN A 307 -6.75 37.03 9.85
C GLN A 307 -5.26 37.28 9.56
N PHE A 308 -4.80 38.49 9.89
CA PHE A 308 -3.43 38.92 9.67
C PHE A 308 -2.71 39.33 10.97
N SER A 309 -1.40 39.11 10.98
CA SER A 309 -0.50 39.39 12.09
C SER A 309 -0.30 40.89 12.30
N LYS A 310 0.25 41.27 13.45
CA LYS A 310 0.94 42.57 13.57
C LYS A 310 2.17 42.63 12.64
N PRO A 311 2.72 43.83 12.35
CA PRO A 311 3.99 43.94 11.64
C PRO A 311 5.13 43.23 12.38
N ILE A 312 5.84 42.34 11.68
CA ILE A 312 6.93 41.53 12.21
C ILE A 312 8.22 41.84 11.44
N ARG A 313 9.30 42.09 12.18
CA ARG A 313 10.63 42.29 11.63
C ARG A 313 11.25 40.95 11.22
N THR A 314 11.75 40.87 9.99
CA THR A 314 12.52 39.74 9.46
C THR A 314 13.88 40.23 8.94
N LYS A 315 14.70 39.31 8.41
CA LYS A 315 15.99 39.67 7.81
C LYS A 315 15.87 40.53 6.55
N LEU A 316 14.76 40.41 5.82
CA LEU A 316 14.54 41.12 4.54
C LEU A 316 13.87 42.49 4.72
N GLY A 317 13.28 42.76 5.90
CA GLY A 317 12.52 43.98 6.16
C GLY A 317 11.38 43.71 7.14
N TRP A 318 10.28 44.44 6.98
CA TRP A 318 9.09 44.24 7.81
C TRP A 318 7.96 43.57 7.03
N ASN A 319 7.23 42.69 7.69
CA ASN A 319 6.21 41.85 7.06
C ASN A 319 4.92 41.86 7.87
N ILE A 320 3.79 41.83 7.17
CA ILE A 320 2.49 41.44 7.75
C ILE A 320 2.11 40.12 7.11
N PHE A 321 1.77 39.11 7.92
CA PHE A 321 1.41 37.78 7.45
C PHE A 321 -0.08 37.54 7.64
N LYS A 322 -0.76 36.98 6.63
CA LYS A 322 -2.14 36.51 6.71
C LYS A 322 -2.16 34.99 6.77
N LEU A 323 -2.92 34.43 7.70
CA LEU A 323 -3.15 32.99 7.79
C LEU A 323 -4.19 32.57 6.74
N ILE A 324 -3.78 31.84 5.72
CA ILE A 324 -4.66 31.41 4.61
C ILE A 324 -5.32 30.06 4.93
N ASP A 325 -4.55 29.14 5.49
CA ASP A 325 -5.04 27.81 5.85
C ASP A 325 -4.21 27.28 7.03
N LYS A 326 -4.84 26.48 7.88
CA LYS A 326 -4.21 25.81 9.02
C LYS A 326 -4.59 24.34 8.99
N LYS A 327 -3.63 23.52 8.56
CA LYS A 327 -3.75 22.06 8.59
C LYS A 327 -3.14 21.58 9.89
N GLY A 328 -4.01 21.27 10.85
CA GLY A 328 -3.64 20.66 12.11
C GLY A 328 -3.01 19.28 11.93
N ILE A 329 -2.72 18.63 13.05
CA ILE A 329 -2.29 17.23 13.02
C ILE A 329 -3.48 16.39 12.59
N LEU A 330 -3.25 15.46 11.66
CA LEU A 330 -4.24 14.51 11.19
C LEU A 330 -4.77 13.64 12.35
N SER A 331 -5.91 12.98 12.14
CA SER A 331 -6.48 12.06 13.14
C SER A 331 -5.53 10.90 13.45
N PHE A 332 -5.78 10.20 14.55
CA PHE A 332 -5.00 9.02 14.92
C PHE A 332 -5.08 7.95 13.82
N GLU A 333 -6.28 7.74 13.28
CA GLU A 333 -6.59 6.77 12.23
C GLU A 333 -5.78 7.05 10.96
N GLU A 334 -5.70 8.32 10.54
CA GLU A 334 -4.93 8.75 9.37
C GLU A 334 -3.41 8.65 9.60
N MET A 335 -2.94 8.88 10.83
CA MET A 335 -1.51 8.87 11.18
C MET A 335 -0.98 7.50 11.57
N LYS A 336 -1.84 6.54 11.95
CA LYS A 336 -1.46 5.25 12.54
C LYS A 336 -0.42 4.53 11.69
N SER A 337 -0.71 4.31 10.41
CA SER A 337 0.19 3.59 9.49
C SER A 337 1.52 4.32 9.30
N TYR A 338 1.49 5.66 9.20
CA TYR A 338 2.71 6.46 9.08
C TYR A 338 3.61 6.34 10.32
N ILE A 339 3.01 6.47 11.52
CA ILE A 339 3.71 6.39 12.80
C ILE A 339 4.30 4.99 12.99
N GLU A 340 3.51 3.95 12.72
CA GLU A 340 3.94 2.56 12.84
C GLU A 340 5.14 2.26 11.94
N GLN A 341 5.10 2.67 10.67
CA GLN A 341 6.24 2.52 9.76
C GLN A 341 7.49 3.27 10.25
N LYS A 342 7.32 4.45 10.85
CA LYS A 342 8.45 5.20 11.43
C LYS A 342 9.02 4.51 12.66
N ILE A 343 8.18 3.94 13.51
CA ILE A 343 8.60 3.16 14.69
C ILE A 343 9.40 1.93 14.28
N LEU A 344 8.90 1.15 13.31
CA LEU A 344 9.57 -0.06 12.83
C LEU A 344 10.92 0.22 12.15
N LYS A 345 11.07 1.40 11.53
CA LYS A 345 12.32 1.86 10.90
C LYS A 345 13.31 2.50 11.87
N ASP A 346 12.85 2.93 13.05
CA ASP A 346 13.72 3.55 14.06
C ASP A 346 14.55 2.47 14.77
N PRO A 347 15.90 2.52 14.69
CA PRO A 347 16.74 1.47 15.29
C PRO A 347 16.58 1.32 16.79
N SER A 348 16.37 2.42 17.52
CA SER A 348 16.26 2.43 18.98
C SER A 348 14.94 1.85 19.47
N ARG A 349 13.83 2.13 18.78
CA ARG A 349 12.52 1.53 19.05
C ARG A 349 12.48 0.08 18.62
N ASN A 350 13.00 -0.23 17.43
CA ASN A 350 13.04 -1.60 16.93
C ASN A 350 13.85 -2.51 17.87
N TYR A 351 14.97 -2.03 18.43
CA TYR A 351 15.72 -2.76 19.45
C TYR A 351 14.86 -3.07 20.70
N LEU A 352 14.06 -2.12 21.17
CA LEU A 352 13.17 -2.34 22.31
C LEU A 352 12.03 -3.31 21.99
N ILE A 353 11.40 -3.17 20.82
CA ILE A 353 10.37 -4.09 20.33
C ILE A 353 10.94 -5.51 20.31
N LYS A 354 12.09 -5.71 19.67
CA LYS A 354 12.78 -7.00 19.63
C LYS A 354 13.08 -7.57 21.01
N THR A 355 13.59 -6.73 21.93
CA THR A 355 13.92 -7.18 23.29
C THR A 355 12.66 -7.65 24.03
N LYS A 356 11.54 -6.95 23.88
CA LYS A 356 10.25 -7.33 24.45
C LYS A 356 9.68 -8.59 23.80
N THR A 357 9.74 -8.69 22.48
CA THR A 357 9.38 -9.89 21.71
C THR A 357 10.16 -11.11 22.19
N LEU A 358 11.48 -11.02 22.32
CA LEU A 358 12.32 -12.11 22.80
C LEU A 358 11.98 -12.50 24.25
N ALA A 359 11.71 -11.54 25.12
CA ALA A 359 11.30 -11.83 26.49
C ALA A 359 9.95 -12.59 26.53
N LYS A 360 9.01 -12.24 25.65
CA LYS A 360 7.74 -12.97 25.48
C LYS A 360 7.98 -14.39 24.97
N ILE A 361 8.75 -14.56 23.88
CA ILE A 361 9.08 -15.87 23.31
C ILE A 361 9.75 -16.77 24.36
N LYS A 362 10.76 -16.25 25.07
CA LYS A 362 11.44 -17.00 26.14
C LYS A 362 10.48 -17.49 27.22
N LYS A 363 9.51 -16.66 27.60
CA LYS A 363 8.48 -17.03 28.58
C LYS A 363 7.51 -18.09 28.04
N GLU A 364 6.98 -17.90 26.83
CA GLU A 364 5.97 -18.79 26.23
C GLU A 364 6.53 -20.16 25.82
N ASN A 365 7.81 -20.19 25.46
CA ASN A 365 8.49 -21.40 24.98
C ASN A 365 9.34 -22.07 26.07
N GLU A 366 9.18 -21.66 27.34
CA GLU A 366 9.87 -22.26 28.50
C GLU A 366 11.39 -22.30 28.33
N PHE A 367 11.98 -21.16 27.94
CA PHE A 367 13.41 -21.05 27.70
C PHE A 367 14.22 -21.28 28.97
N VAL A 368 15.17 -22.21 28.90
CA VAL A 368 16.13 -22.54 29.96
C VAL A 368 17.54 -22.40 29.42
N GLU A 369 18.37 -21.62 30.10
CA GLU A 369 19.79 -21.42 29.77
C GLU A 369 20.69 -22.19 30.73
N TYR A 370 21.62 -22.96 30.19
CA TYR A 370 22.52 -23.80 30.97
C TYR A 370 23.85 -23.08 31.17
N ASN A 371 23.93 -22.27 32.23
CA ASN A 371 25.07 -21.37 32.47
C ASN A 371 26.43 -22.07 32.51
N ALA A 372 26.55 -23.25 33.13
CA ALA A 372 27.84 -23.96 33.20
C ALA A 372 28.34 -24.38 31.82
N GLN A 373 27.46 -24.96 30.99
CA GLN A 373 27.73 -25.39 29.63
C GLN A 373 28.01 -24.19 28.71
N LYS A 374 27.28 -23.08 28.90
CA LYS A 374 27.57 -21.81 28.21
C LYS A 374 28.97 -21.28 28.53
N GLN A 375 29.33 -21.24 29.82
CA GLN A 375 30.66 -20.77 30.22
C GLN A 375 31.77 -21.70 29.69
N GLU A 376 31.53 -23.01 29.67
CA GLU A 376 32.46 -23.95 29.05
C GLU A 376 32.61 -23.66 27.54
N ALA A 377 31.51 -23.41 26.83
CA ALA A 377 31.57 -23.02 25.43
C ALA A 377 32.33 -21.71 25.19
N PHE A 378 32.24 -20.74 26.11
CA PHE A 378 32.98 -19.48 25.99
C PHE A 378 34.49 -19.66 26.15
N LYS A 379 34.95 -20.55 27.04
CA LYS A 379 36.39 -20.85 27.19
C LYS A 379 37.02 -21.36 25.88
N HIS A 380 36.24 -22.10 25.09
CA HIS A 380 36.69 -22.69 23.82
C HIS A 380 36.34 -21.84 22.59
N PHE A 381 35.81 -20.62 22.77
CA PHE A 381 35.37 -19.75 21.68
C PHE A 381 36.49 -19.41 20.68
N TYR A 382 37.74 -19.30 21.13
CA TYR A 382 38.88 -19.04 20.22
C TYR A 382 39.55 -20.33 19.70
N ALA A 383 39.10 -21.50 20.17
CA ALA A 383 39.64 -22.82 19.85
C ALA A 383 38.71 -23.65 18.92
N ILE A 384 37.80 -23.01 18.16
CA ILE A 384 36.72 -23.60 17.33
C ILE A 384 37.19 -24.63 16.25
N LYS A 385 38.49 -24.93 16.14
CA LYS A 385 39.01 -25.79 15.06
C LYS A 385 38.85 -27.30 15.31
N ASN A 386 38.60 -27.77 16.53
CA ASN A 386 38.50 -29.21 16.83
C ASN A 386 37.06 -29.67 17.10
N LYS A 387 36.29 -30.02 16.05
CA LYS A 387 34.85 -30.36 16.12
C LYS A 387 34.51 -31.70 16.84
N SER A 388 35.50 -32.41 17.38
CA SER A 388 35.35 -33.74 18.00
C SER A 388 35.33 -33.73 19.54
N GLU A 389 35.47 -32.57 20.18
CA GLU A 389 35.53 -32.44 21.64
C GLU A 389 34.15 -32.56 22.30
N GLU A 390 34.10 -33.09 23.53
CA GLU A 390 32.85 -33.37 24.26
C GLU A 390 31.97 -32.11 24.44
N TYR A 391 32.60 -30.94 24.62
CA TYR A 391 31.90 -29.67 24.83
C TYR A 391 31.04 -29.25 23.62
N TYR A 392 31.33 -29.71 22.39
CA TYR A 392 30.50 -29.40 21.22
C TYR A 392 29.08 -29.95 21.34
N ASN A 393 28.94 -31.08 22.03
CA ASN A 393 27.66 -31.78 22.13
C ASN A 393 26.82 -31.34 23.34
N GLN A 394 27.37 -30.50 24.21
CA GLN A 394 26.66 -29.99 25.38
C GLN A 394 25.51 -29.06 24.96
N VAL A 395 24.37 -29.21 25.63
CA VAL A 395 23.21 -28.33 25.46
C VAL A 395 23.45 -27.03 26.21
N ILE A 396 23.45 -25.90 25.51
CA ILE A 396 23.73 -24.57 26.05
C ILE A 396 22.44 -23.81 26.39
N PHE A 397 21.34 -24.11 25.70
CA PHE A 397 19.99 -23.71 26.09
C PHE A 397 18.95 -24.65 25.49
N ALA A 398 17.72 -24.60 26.00
CA ALA A 398 16.59 -25.35 25.49
C ALA A 398 15.30 -24.54 25.57
N THR A 399 14.33 -24.92 24.74
CA THR A 399 12.92 -24.55 24.81
C THR A 399 12.10 -25.82 24.98
N LYS A 400 10.77 -25.70 25.12
CA LYS A 400 9.87 -26.86 25.07
C LYS A 400 9.84 -27.59 23.72
N TYR A 401 10.36 -26.98 22.66
CA TYR A 401 10.38 -27.55 21.31
C TYR A 401 11.75 -28.13 20.94
N ASN A 402 12.85 -27.44 21.27
CA ASN A 402 14.19 -27.82 20.82
C ASN A 402 15.25 -27.72 21.93
N LYS A 403 16.30 -28.52 21.79
CA LYS A 403 17.53 -28.42 22.59
C LYS A 403 18.67 -27.94 21.69
N THR A 404 19.32 -26.84 22.06
CA THR A 404 20.39 -26.24 21.27
C THR A 404 21.76 -26.55 21.85
N LYS A 405 22.64 -27.09 21.02
CA LYS A 405 24.00 -27.50 21.39
C LYS A 405 25.03 -26.39 21.16
N ALA A 406 26.18 -26.49 21.82
CA ALA A 406 27.32 -25.60 21.60
C ALA A 406 27.82 -25.65 20.14
N SER A 407 27.76 -26.81 19.47
CA SER A 407 28.09 -26.93 18.05
C SER A 407 27.32 -25.95 17.16
N SER A 408 26.02 -25.78 17.41
CA SER A 408 25.17 -24.84 16.68
C SER A 408 25.60 -23.38 16.90
N PHE A 409 26.09 -23.04 18.10
CA PHE A 409 26.64 -21.72 18.38
C PHE A 409 27.93 -21.47 17.59
N TYR A 410 28.85 -22.43 17.57
CA TYR A 410 30.10 -22.30 16.82
C TYR A 410 29.87 -22.22 15.31
N ASP A 411 28.98 -23.06 14.76
CA ASP A 411 28.64 -23.01 13.34
C ASP A 411 27.97 -21.67 12.97
N PHE A 412 27.15 -21.11 13.86
CA PHE A 412 26.57 -19.77 13.68
C PHE A 412 27.66 -18.69 13.62
N VAL A 413 28.59 -18.68 14.57
CA VAL A 413 29.70 -17.72 14.62
C VAL A 413 30.57 -17.82 13.37
N GLU A 414 30.94 -19.04 12.97
CA GLU A 414 31.76 -19.29 11.78
C GLU A 414 31.07 -18.75 10.50
N ASN A 415 29.77 -19.01 10.35
CA ASN A 415 29.00 -18.57 9.19
C ASN A 415 28.82 -17.03 9.16
N GLU A 416 28.53 -16.42 10.31
CA GLU A 416 28.39 -14.96 10.40
C GLU A 416 29.73 -14.25 10.17
N GLN A 417 30.84 -14.76 10.71
CA GLN A 417 32.17 -14.23 10.42
C GLN A 417 32.50 -14.32 8.92
N LYS A 418 32.25 -15.46 8.27
CA LYS A 418 32.43 -15.61 6.80
C LYS A 418 31.59 -14.61 6.03
N ARG A 419 30.35 -14.34 6.45
CA ARG A 419 29.46 -13.35 5.83
C ARG A 419 30.00 -11.93 6.02
N LEU A 420 30.44 -11.57 7.22
CA LEU A 420 30.90 -10.23 7.57
C LEU A 420 32.26 -9.88 6.93
N LEU A 421 33.13 -10.87 6.74
CA LEU A 421 34.39 -10.73 5.99
C LEU A 421 34.15 -10.25 4.55
N LYS A 422 33.09 -10.72 3.89
CA LYS A 422 32.72 -10.25 2.53
C LYS A 422 32.33 -8.77 2.49
N THR A 423 31.91 -8.22 3.62
CA THR A 423 31.44 -6.83 3.75
C THR A 423 32.43 -5.90 4.44
N ASN A 424 33.66 -6.37 4.74
CA ASN A 424 34.70 -5.64 5.48
C ASN A 424 34.20 -4.97 6.78
N SER A 425 33.25 -5.62 7.47
CA SER A 425 32.50 -5.06 8.59
C SER A 425 32.58 -5.95 9.84
N MET A 426 33.77 -6.50 10.14
CA MET A 426 33.93 -7.40 11.28
C MET A 426 33.79 -6.62 12.60
N PRO A 427 32.83 -6.97 13.47
CA PRO A 427 32.69 -6.33 14.76
C PRO A 427 33.61 -6.95 15.81
N ASP A 428 34.09 -6.12 16.74
CA ASP A 428 34.82 -6.58 17.93
C ASP A 428 33.82 -6.94 19.05
N TRP A 429 33.12 -8.06 18.87
CA TRP A 429 32.11 -8.54 19.80
C TRP A 429 32.69 -9.53 20.79
N SER A 430 32.41 -9.31 22.08
CA SER A 430 32.60 -10.32 23.13
C SER A 430 31.83 -11.61 22.83
N GLU A 431 32.25 -12.71 23.44
CA GLU A 431 31.61 -14.03 23.38
C GLU A 431 30.14 -13.95 23.80
N GLN A 432 29.84 -13.18 24.85
CA GLN A 432 28.46 -12.94 25.30
C GLN A 432 27.62 -12.24 24.22
N LYS A 433 28.20 -11.29 23.49
CA LYS A 433 27.47 -10.56 22.43
C LYS A 433 27.20 -11.46 21.23
N TRP A 434 28.16 -12.31 20.87
CA TRP A 434 27.95 -13.36 19.86
C TRP A 434 26.85 -14.34 20.29
N TYR A 435 26.88 -14.77 21.55
CA TYR A 435 25.89 -15.68 22.11
C TYR A 435 24.48 -15.06 22.16
N ASP A 436 24.36 -13.80 22.60
CA ASP A 436 23.06 -13.10 22.61
C ASP A 436 22.46 -13.02 21.20
N ASN A 437 23.29 -12.71 20.20
CA ASN A 437 22.86 -12.68 18.80
C ASN A 437 22.47 -14.09 18.31
N PHE A 438 23.20 -15.13 18.70
CA PHE A 438 22.87 -16.52 18.38
C PHE A 438 21.53 -16.96 18.98
N VAL A 439 21.31 -16.68 20.27
CA VAL A 439 20.05 -16.97 20.97
C VAL A 439 18.90 -16.20 20.31
N GLU A 440 19.08 -14.92 20.00
CA GLU A 440 18.07 -14.12 19.28
C GLU A 440 17.67 -14.78 17.96
N ASN A 441 18.64 -15.08 17.10
CA ASN A 441 18.36 -15.65 15.78
C ASN A 441 17.74 -17.05 15.86
N THR A 442 18.20 -17.87 16.81
CA THR A 442 17.68 -19.23 17.00
C THR A 442 16.24 -19.20 17.49
N LEU A 443 15.93 -18.36 18.49
CA LEU A 443 14.58 -18.26 19.04
C LEU A 443 13.58 -17.65 18.05
N LEU A 444 14.00 -16.64 17.27
CA LEU A 444 13.12 -16.07 16.22
C LEU A 444 12.83 -17.09 15.13
N LYS A 445 13.84 -17.85 14.68
CA LYS A 445 13.65 -18.89 13.68
C LYS A 445 12.75 -20.01 14.20
N GLU A 446 12.98 -20.49 15.42
CA GLU A 446 12.11 -21.48 16.05
C GLU A 446 10.67 -20.96 16.16
N GLU A 447 10.49 -19.70 16.56
CA GLU A 447 9.17 -19.07 16.65
C GLU A 447 8.46 -19.05 15.28
N GLU A 448 9.18 -18.69 14.20
CA GLU A 448 8.65 -18.75 12.82
C GLU A 448 8.18 -20.16 12.42
N GLU A 449 8.93 -21.19 12.80
CA GLU A 449 8.64 -22.59 12.46
C GLU A 449 7.40 -23.12 13.20
N ILE A 450 7.12 -22.62 14.41
CA ILE A 450 5.98 -23.07 15.22
C ILE A 450 4.73 -22.18 15.07
N LEU A 451 4.75 -21.12 14.25
CA LEU A 451 3.58 -20.25 14.07
C LEU A 451 2.34 -21.01 13.60
N GLU A 452 2.48 -21.95 12.66
CA GLU A 452 1.37 -22.79 12.18
C GLU A 452 0.80 -23.69 13.30
N ILE A 453 1.56 -23.93 14.38
CA ILE A 453 1.13 -24.69 15.56
C ILE A 453 0.46 -23.76 16.58
N LYS A 454 1.05 -22.58 16.84
CA LYS A 454 0.57 -21.62 17.84
C LYS A 454 -0.72 -20.91 17.43
N TYR A 455 -0.88 -20.63 16.13
CA TYR A 455 -1.92 -19.75 15.62
C TYR A 455 -2.73 -20.47 14.52
N PRO A 456 -3.91 -21.04 14.85
CA PRO A 456 -4.74 -21.75 13.87
C PRO A 456 -5.13 -20.89 12.67
N ASP A 457 -5.38 -19.60 12.87
CA ASP A 457 -5.65 -18.62 11.82
C ASP A 457 -4.45 -18.39 10.91
N TYR A 458 -3.23 -18.28 11.45
CA TYR A 458 -2.01 -18.25 10.64
C TYR A 458 -1.86 -19.52 9.80
N SER A 459 -2.06 -20.70 10.39
CA SER A 459 -2.01 -21.97 9.67
C SER A 459 -3.01 -22.00 8.51
N MET A 460 -4.23 -21.51 8.73
CA MET A 460 -5.25 -21.39 7.69
C MET A 460 -4.83 -20.45 6.58
N MET A 461 -4.34 -19.24 6.89
CA MET A 461 -3.83 -18.30 5.89
C MET A 461 -2.71 -18.92 5.05
N ILE A 462 -1.76 -19.61 5.69
CA ILE A 462 -0.68 -20.29 4.98
C ILE A 462 -1.21 -21.37 4.05
N ASN A 463 -2.21 -22.14 4.46
CA ASN A 463 -2.82 -23.15 3.60
C ASN A 463 -3.55 -22.53 2.40
N ASP A 464 -4.28 -21.41 2.58
CA ASP A 464 -4.90 -20.67 1.48
C ASP A 464 -3.86 -20.24 0.43
N TYR A 465 -2.69 -19.76 0.89
CA TYR A 465 -1.60 -19.39 -0.01
C TYR A 465 -0.96 -20.60 -0.69
N LYS A 466 -0.71 -21.72 0.02
CA LYS A 466 -0.22 -22.96 -0.59
C LYS A 466 -1.12 -23.41 -1.73
N GLU A 467 -2.43 -23.41 -1.51
CA GLU A 467 -3.42 -23.81 -2.53
C GLU A 467 -3.48 -22.81 -3.70
N SER A 468 -3.46 -21.51 -3.41
CA SER A 468 -3.49 -20.46 -4.43
C SER A 468 -2.26 -20.49 -5.35
N ILE A 469 -1.06 -20.70 -4.80
CA ILE A 469 0.16 -20.82 -5.61
C ILE A 469 0.06 -22.05 -6.51
N LEU A 470 -0.33 -23.21 -5.97
CA LEU A 470 -0.45 -24.44 -6.76
C LEU A 470 -1.49 -24.31 -7.88
N LEU A 471 -2.62 -23.67 -7.61
CA LEU A 471 -3.65 -23.41 -8.59
C LEU A 471 -3.12 -22.53 -9.73
N ASN A 472 -2.39 -21.47 -9.41
CA ASN A 472 -1.79 -20.60 -10.41
C ASN A 472 -0.71 -21.33 -11.23
N GLU A 473 0.18 -22.08 -10.59
CA GLU A 473 1.25 -22.84 -11.26
C GLU A 473 0.68 -23.90 -12.23
N ILE A 474 -0.36 -24.64 -11.82
CA ILE A 474 -0.97 -25.66 -12.69
C ILE A 474 -1.73 -25.04 -13.86
N GLU A 475 -2.45 -23.93 -13.64
CA GLU A 475 -3.14 -23.21 -14.71
C GLU A 475 -2.15 -22.59 -15.70
N ASN A 476 -1.04 -22.02 -15.22
CA ASN A 476 0.05 -21.54 -16.07
C ASN A 476 0.63 -22.66 -16.93
N LYS A 477 0.92 -23.80 -16.32
CA LYS A 477 1.52 -24.94 -17.01
C LYS A 477 0.57 -25.60 -18.03
N ILE A 478 -0.70 -25.79 -17.69
CA ILE A 478 -1.65 -26.51 -18.53
C ILE A 478 -2.35 -25.59 -19.55
N ILE A 479 -2.73 -24.38 -19.15
CA ILE A 479 -3.52 -23.48 -19.98
C ILE A 479 -2.57 -22.51 -20.68
N TYR A 480 -1.95 -21.62 -19.92
CA TYR A 480 -1.28 -20.43 -20.48
C TYR A 480 -0.07 -20.77 -21.35
N GLN A 481 0.72 -21.79 -21.00
CA GLN A 481 1.84 -22.25 -21.83
C GLN A 481 1.36 -22.93 -23.13
N ASN A 482 0.23 -23.64 -23.11
CA ASN A 482 -0.26 -24.35 -24.29
C ASN A 482 -1.02 -23.44 -25.28
N ILE A 483 -1.59 -22.33 -24.81
CA ILE A 483 -2.28 -21.36 -25.69
C ILE A 483 -1.32 -20.39 -26.43
N GLN A 484 -0.02 -20.45 -26.16
CA GLN A 484 0.96 -19.68 -26.93
C GLN A 484 1.29 -20.31 -28.30
N ASP A 485 0.95 -21.58 -28.49
CA ASP A 485 1.19 -22.33 -29.73
C ASP A 485 -0.07 -22.31 -30.62
N SER A 486 -0.17 -21.28 -31.47
CA SER A 486 -1.31 -21.09 -32.38
C SER A 486 -1.53 -22.26 -33.34
N ILE A 487 -0.47 -23.03 -33.66
CA ILE A 487 -0.54 -24.19 -34.54
C ILE A 487 -1.19 -25.37 -33.81
N LYS A 488 -0.78 -25.65 -32.57
CA LYS A 488 -1.41 -26.69 -31.74
C LYS A 488 -2.86 -26.36 -31.43
N ILE A 489 -3.18 -25.11 -31.12
CA ILE A 489 -4.56 -24.69 -30.86
C ILE A 489 -5.42 -24.92 -32.10
N LYS A 490 -4.97 -24.47 -33.27
CA LYS A 490 -5.72 -24.67 -34.52
C LYS A 490 -5.92 -26.15 -34.82
N LYS A 491 -4.87 -26.96 -34.68
CA LYS A 491 -4.95 -28.42 -34.87
C LYS A 491 -5.96 -29.06 -33.90
N TYR A 492 -5.94 -28.67 -32.63
CA TYR A 492 -6.88 -29.18 -31.62
C TYR A 492 -8.31 -28.76 -31.95
N TYR A 493 -8.54 -27.49 -32.34
CA TYR A 493 -9.85 -26.99 -32.76
C TYR A 493 -10.39 -27.76 -33.97
N ASP A 494 -9.56 -27.92 -35.02
CA ASP A 494 -9.94 -28.63 -36.24
C ASP A 494 -10.30 -30.11 -35.96
N GLN A 495 -9.56 -30.76 -35.04
CA GLN A 495 -9.82 -32.14 -34.60
C GLN A 495 -11.06 -32.29 -33.71
N ASN A 496 -11.50 -31.22 -33.04
CA ASN A 496 -12.60 -31.22 -32.08
C ASN A 496 -13.75 -30.31 -32.52
N ILE A 497 -13.87 -30.03 -33.82
CA ILE A 497 -14.82 -29.04 -34.34
C ILE A 497 -16.27 -29.33 -33.95
N SER A 498 -16.63 -30.60 -33.72
CA SER A 498 -17.93 -31.04 -33.21
C SER A 498 -18.27 -30.46 -31.83
N ASN A 499 -17.27 -30.26 -30.97
CA ASN A 499 -17.43 -29.69 -29.63
C ASN A 499 -17.55 -28.16 -29.65
N TYR A 500 -17.26 -27.52 -30.79
CA TYR A 500 -17.29 -26.07 -30.97
C TYR A 500 -18.36 -25.61 -31.97
N GLN A 501 -19.34 -26.46 -32.25
CA GLN A 501 -20.46 -26.08 -33.11
C GLN A 501 -21.40 -25.16 -32.35
N LEU A 502 -21.46 -23.90 -32.79
CA LEU A 502 -22.52 -23.00 -32.36
C LEU A 502 -23.81 -23.36 -33.11
N PRO A 503 -24.96 -23.51 -32.43
CA PRO A 503 -26.23 -23.72 -33.13
C PRO A 503 -26.50 -22.51 -34.03
N ALA A 504 -27.15 -22.72 -35.18
CA ALA A 504 -27.56 -21.64 -36.07
C ALA A 504 -28.48 -20.67 -35.30
N ARG A 505 -27.99 -19.45 -35.02
CA ARG A 505 -28.70 -18.51 -34.14
C ARG A 505 -29.68 -17.60 -34.90
N VAL A 506 -29.38 -17.24 -36.17
CA VAL A 506 -30.31 -16.52 -37.09
C VAL A 506 -29.72 -16.45 -38.52
N LYS A 507 -30.57 -16.49 -39.56
CA LYS A 507 -30.21 -16.04 -40.93
C LYS A 507 -30.66 -14.59 -41.09
N ALA A 508 -29.72 -13.65 -41.14
CA ALA A 508 -30.02 -12.22 -41.28
C ALA A 508 -29.26 -11.60 -42.45
N LYS A 509 -29.81 -10.51 -42.99
CA LYS A 509 -29.13 -9.62 -43.94
C LYS A 509 -28.71 -8.36 -43.18
N ILE A 510 -27.42 -8.05 -43.18
CA ILE A 510 -26.91 -6.83 -42.56
C ILE A 510 -26.94 -5.72 -43.62
N ILE A 511 -27.60 -4.61 -43.30
CA ILE A 511 -27.61 -3.40 -44.13
C ILE A 511 -26.78 -2.35 -43.39
N THR A 512 -25.75 -1.84 -44.07
CA THR A 512 -24.87 -0.80 -43.54
C THR A 512 -24.88 0.42 -44.46
N SER A 513 -24.82 1.62 -43.88
CA SER A 513 -24.60 2.88 -44.59
C SER A 513 -23.92 3.85 -43.64
N ASP A 514 -23.09 4.72 -44.18
CA ASP A 514 -22.45 5.85 -43.50
C ASP A 514 -23.39 7.05 -43.32
N LYS A 515 -24.60 7.00 -43.90
CA LYS A 515 -25.62 8.06 -43.81
C LYS A 515 -26.82 7.60 -42.99
N SER A 516 -27.08 8.29 -41.89
CA SER A 516 -28.23 8.01 -41.01
C SER A 516 -29.57 8.05 -41.75
N ALA A 517 -29.74 8.98 -42.69
CA ALA A 517 -30.98 9.11 -43.45
C ALA A 517 -31.29 7.86 -44.30
N THR A 518 -30.28 7.24 -44.90
CA THR A 518 -30.43 6.04 -45.73
C THR A 518 -30.79 4.82 -44.88
N LEU A 519 -30.24 4.71 -43.66
CA LEU A 519 -30.61 3.64 -42.73
C LEU A 519 -32.06 3.80 -42.23
N GLU A 520 -32.50 5.02 -41.94
CA GLU A 520 -33.89 5.27 -41.53
C GLU A 520 -34.88 4.99 -42.68
N GLN A 521 -34.54 5.36 -43.91
CA GLN A 521 -35.36 5.02 -45.08
C GLN A 521 -35.43 3.50 -45.26
N ALA A 522 -34.31 2.78 -45.19
CA ALA A 522 -34.29 1.32 -45.30
C ALA A 522 -35.11 0.63 -44.19
N LYS A 523 -35.08 1.17 -42.95
CA LYS A 523 -35.94 0.67 -41.86
C LYS A 523 -37.42 0.84 -42.18
N VAL A 524 -37.82 2.00 -42.71
CA VAL A 524 -39.21 2.28 -43.07
C VAL A 524 -39.68 1.39 -44.23
N GLU A 525 -38.86 1.25 -45.27
CA GLU A 525 -39.17 0.41 -46.44
C GLU A 525 -39.26 -1.08 -46.08
N LEU A 526 -38.42 -1.55 -45.16
CA LEU A 526 -38.41 -2.95 -44.71
C LEU A 526 -39.32 -3.22 -43.51
N ALA A 527 -40.06 -2.22 -43.02
CA ALA A 527 -40.99 -2.39 -41.91
C ALA A 527 -42.30 -3.09 -42.30
N LYS A 528 -42.68 -3.08 -43.59
CA LYS A 528 -43.95 -3.65 -44.09
C LYS A 528 -43.74 -4.44 -45.37
N SER A 529 -44.33 -5.63 -45.43
CA SER A 529 -44.45 -6.42 -46.66
C SER A 529 -45.44 -5.75 -47.63
N PRO A 530 -45.22 -5.79 -48.97
CA PRO A 530 -44.15 -6.51 -49.66
C PRO A 530 -42.85 -5.71 -49.82
N TYR A 531 -41.72 -6.41 -49.80
CA TYR A 531 -40.36 -5.91 -49.93
C TYR A 531 -39.95 -5.81 -51.41
N PRO A 532 -39.43 -4.66 -51.88
CA PRO A 532 -38.95 -4.54 -53.26
C PRO A 532 -37.74 -5.46 -53.49
N THR A 533 -37.75 -6.21 -54.58
CA THR A 533 -36.58 -7.01 -54.94
C THR A 533 -35.46 -6.11 -55.48
N ASN A 534 -34.23 -6.33 -55.02
CA ASN A 534 -33.05 -5.64 -55.55
C ASN A 534 -32.41 -6.39 -56.76
N LYS A 535 -33.12 -7.38 -57.31
CA LYS A 535 -32.64 -8.20 -58.42
C LYS A 535 -33.25 -7.68 -59.72
N ARG A 536 -32.42 -7.16 -60.61
CA ARG A 536 -32.84 -6.81 -61.98
C ARG A 536 -32.94 -8.09 -62.81
N PHE A 537 -34.08 -8.28 -63.46
CA PHE A 537 -34.27 -9.36 -64.44
C PHE A 537 -33.89 -8.88 -65.84
N PRO A 538 -33.51 -9.78 -66.75
CA PRO A 538 -33.24 -9.41 -68.15
C PRO A 538 -34.43 -8.67 -68.75
N ASP A 539 -34.13 -7.66 -69.57
CA ASP A 539 -35.17 -6.90 -70.29
C ASP A 539 -35.93 -7.85 -71.23
N ILE A 540 -37.26 -7.71 -71.29
CA ILE A 540 -38.13 -8.51 -72.16
C ILE A 540 -38.44 -7.70 -73.41
N TYR A 541 -38.05 -8.22 -74.56
CA TYR A 541 -38.30 -7.61 -75.85
C TYR A 541 -39.56 -8.18 -76.51
N PHE A 542 -40.27 -7.32 -77.22
CA PHE A 542 -41.48 -7.63 -77.96
C PHE A 542 -41.30 -7.28 -79.43
N GLU A 543 -42.00 -7.98 -80.31
CA GLU A 543 -42.13 -7.58 -81.70
C GLU A 543 -42.86 -6.24 -81.82
N LYS A 544 -42.56 -5.49 -82.89
CA LYS A 544 -43.12 -4.15 -83.13
C LYS A 544 -44.65 -4.21 -83.19
N ASN A 545 -45.32 -3.32 -82.46
CA ASN A 545 -46.77 -3.26 -82.28
C ASN A 545 -47.43 -4.56 -81.75
N SER A 546 -46.67 -5.43 -81.07
CA SER A 546 -47.18 -6.66 -80.46
C SER A 546 -47.00 -6.66 -78.94
N ALA A 547 -47.97 -7.27 -78.25
CA ALA A 547 -47.93 -7.58 -76.82
C ALA A 547 -47.78 -9.09 -76.55
N GLU A 548 -47.54 -9.90 -77.58
CA GLU A 548 -47.35 -11.34 -77.42
C GLU A 548 -45.99 -11.66 -76.79
N LEU A 549 -46.01 -12.46 -75.72
CA LEU A 549 -44.78 -12.91 -75.05
C LEU A 549 -44.10 -13.98 -75.89
N SER A 550 -42.86 -13.70 -76.33
CA SER A 550 -41.99 -14.69 -76.94
C SER A 550 -41.67 -15.85 -75.98
N GLN A 551 -41.18 -16.98 -76.50
CA GLN A 551 -40.81 -18.13 -75.66
C GLN A 551 -39.75 -17.77 -74.60
N ASP A 552 -38.78 -16.92 -74.95
CA ASP A 552 -37.76 -16.44 -74.02
C ASP A 552 -38.35 -15.51 -72.95
N ALA A 553 -39.31 -14.65 -73.33
CA ALA A 553 -40.04 -13.82 -72.39
C ALA A 553 -40.82 -14.65 -71.36
N GLN A 554 -41.51 -15.70 -71.82
CA GLN A 554 -42.24 -16.63 -70.95
C GLN A 554 -41.30 -17.39 -70.00
N LYS A 555 -40.12 -17.80 -70.48
CA LYS A 555 -39.09 -18.43 -69.63
C LYS A 555 -38.64 -17.49 -68.51
N ASN A 556 -38.31 -16.24 -68.83
CA ASN A 556 -37.90 -15.24 -67.84
C ASN A 556 -39.03 -14.94 -66.84
N ALA A 557 -40.27 -14.80 -67.32
CA ALA A 557 -41.45 -14.60 -66.48
C ALA A 557 -41.67 -15.77 -65.51
N LYS A 558 -41.49 -17.02 -65.98
CA LYS A 558 -41.60 -18.23 -65.15
C LYS A 558 -40.54 -18.28 -64.05
N GLU A 559 -39.30 -17.91 -64.34
CA GLU A 559 -38.24 -17.85 -63.32
C GLU A 559 -38.55 -16.80 -62.24
N LEU A 560 -39.04 -15.63 -62.65
CA LEU A 560 -39.52 -14.60 -61.74
C LEU A 560 -40.69 -15.10 -60.88
N LEU A 561 -41.67 -15.76 -61.48
CA LEU A 561 -42.82 -16.34 -60.77
C LEU A 561 -42.38 -17.36 -59.69
N VAL A 562 -41.42 -18.25 -60.00
CA VAL A 562 -40.89 -19.22 -59.02
C VAL A 562 -40.26 -18.50 -57.80
N ILE A 563 -39.59 -17.37 -58.03
CA ILE A 563 -39.01 -16.56 -56.96
C ILE A 563 -40.12 -15.92 -56.11
N LEU A 564 -41.13 -15.31 -56.73
CA LEU A 564 -42.25 -14.68 -56.03
C LEU A 564 -43.12 -15.69 -55.27
N LEU A 565 -43.30 -16.91 -55.79
CA LEU A 565 -44.00 -17.99 -55.08
C LEU A 565 -43.24 -18.47 -53.84
N ARG A 566 -41.90 -18.47 -53.90
CA ARG A 566 -41.04 -18.83 -52.76
C ARG A 566 -40.98 -17.72 -51.73
N TYR A 567 -41.04 -16.46 -52.15
CA TYR A 567 -40.93 -15.28 -51.30
C TYR A 567 -42.18 -14.40 -51.48
N LYS A 568 -43.28 -14.80 -50.82
CA LYS A 568 -44.60 -14.17 -50.98
C LYS A 568 -44.66 -12.70 -50.56
N ASP A 569 -43.72 -12.29 -49.71
CA ASP A 569 -43.58 -10.94 -49.23
C ASP A 569 -42.71 -10.08 -50.15
N TYR A 570 -42.37 -10.51 -51.37
CA TYR A 570 -41.55 -9.72 -52.30
C TYR A 570 -42.41 -9.09 -53.39
N SER A 571 -42.08 -7.86 -53.78
CA SER A 571 -42.68 -7.16 -54.92
C SER A 571 -41.64 -6.83 -55.97
N VAL A 572 -42.04 -6.89 -57.24
CA VAL A 572 -41.26 -6.43 -58.38
C VAL A 572 -41.94 -5.23 -59.02
N GLU A 573 -41.12 -4.30 -59.51
CA GLU A 573 -41.55 -3.21 -60.36
C GLU A 573 -41.36 -3.64 -61.82
N ILE A 574 -42.39 -3.43 -62.65
CA ILE A 574 -42.37 -3.74 -64.08
C ILE A 574 -42.59 -2.43 -64.82
N THR A 575 -41.62 -2.04 -65.64
CA THR A 575 -41.67 -0.85 -66.47
C THR A 575 -41.72 -1.23 -67.94
N GLY A 576 -42.67 -0.65 -68.68
CA GLY A 576 -42.82 -0.85 -70.13
C GLY A 576 -42.31 0.37 -70.90
N ASN A 577 -41.66 0.12 -72.05
CA ASN A 577 -41.18 1.15 -72.96
C ASN A 577 -41.89 1.03 -74.32
N ILE A 578 -41.86 2.13 -75.09
CA ILE A 578 -42.47 2.28 -76.40
C ILE A 578 -41.41 2.85 -77.35
N ASP A 579 -41.38 2.39 -78.60
CA ASP A 579 -40.60 3.03 -79.66
C ASP A 579 -41.40 4.17 -80.33
N LEU A 580 -40.71 5.20 -80.86
CA LEU A 580 -41.33 6.43 -81.40
C LEU A 580 -42.44 6.19 -82.45
N ASP A 581 -42.40 5.06 -83.15
CA ASP A 581 -43.33 4.71 -84.23
C ASP A 581 -44.38 3.66 -83.83
N GLU A 582 -44.61 3.44 -82.54
CA GLU A 582 -45.59 2.48 -82.01
C GLU A 582 -46.83 3.16 -81.39
N ASN A 583 -47.92 2.40 -81.26
CA ASN A 583 -49.13 2.87 -80.61
C ASN A 583 -48.87 3.23 -79.14
N GLU A 584 -49.33 4.39 -78.67
CA GLU A 584 -49.13 4.88 -77.30
C GLU A 584 -49.57 3.88 -76.21
N ASN A 585 -50.53 3.00 -76.50
CA ASN A 585 -51.04 2.02 -75.53
C ASN A 585 -50.25 0.70 -75.49
N ILE A 586 -49.33 0.46 -76.44
CA ILE A 586 -48.69 -0.87 -76.60
C ILE A 586 -47.88 -1.29 -75.38
N SER A 587 -47.25 -0.34 -74.68
CA SER A 587 -46.45 -0.63 -73.48
C SER A 587 -47.31 -1.12 -72.31
N ASN A 588 -48.52 -0.58 -72.15
CA ASN A 588 -49.48 -1.03 -71.15
C ASN A 588 -49.98 -2.43 -71.47
N ASP A 589 -50.25 -2.72 -72.74
CA ASP A 589 -50.68 -4.05 -73.17
C ASP A 589 -49.59 -5.11 -72.97
N ARG A 590 -48.32 -4.75 -73.22
CA ARG A 590 -47.14 -5.59 -72.92
C ARG A 590 -47.00 -5.87 -71.42
N ILE A 591 -47.14 -4.86 -70.56
CA ILE A 591 -47.12 -5.04 -69.09
C ILE A 591 -48.25 -5.98 -68.67
N LYS A 592 -49.48 -5.76 -69.16
CA LYS A 592 -50.63 -6.62 -68.84
C LYS A 592 -50.42 -8.05 -69.31
N ALA A 593 -49.81 -8.26 -70.48
CA ALA A 593 -49.50 -9.61 -70.97
C ALA A 593 -48.55 -10.33 -70.01
N LEU A 594 -47.51 -9.64 -69.52
CA LEU A 594 -46.55 -10.18 -68.56
C LEU A 594 -47.15 -10.43 -67.17
N VAL A 595 -48.02 -9.54 -66.69
CA VAL A 595 -48.69 -9.69 -65.37
C VAL A 595 -49.78 -10.76 -65.40
N LYS A 596 -50.43 -10.96 -66.55
CA LYS A 596 -51.46 -11.99 -66.73
C LYS A 596 -50.86 -13.40 -66.82
N TYR A 597 -49.67 -13.53 -67.38
CA TYR A 597 -48.90 -14.78 -67.41
C TYR A 597 -48.47 -15.18 -66.00
#